data_AF-X1VNI2-F1
#
_entry.id   AF-X1VNI2-F1
#
_cell.length_a   1.000
_cell.length_b   1.000
_cell.length_c   1.000
_cell.angle_alpha   90.00
_cell.angle_beta   90.00
_cell.angle_gamma   90.00
#
_symmetry.space_group_name_H-M   'P 1'
#
loop_
_entity.id
_entity.type
_entity.pdbx_description
1 polymer ?
#
loop_
_entity_poly.entity_id
_entity_poly.type
_entity_poly.pdbx_seq_one_letter_code
_entity_poly.pdbx_strand_id
1 'polypeptide(L)'
;MGGRFAPESTASELVIDFLKETGLWDILIRMPIKMGKNNGYPGKIILGILILKELMAIGKIAGAGKVIKDGKLMADIGFNLEKIKKAEKEEKGVIDLDTLRNHLKKIPQTESDKAFYEHIRLLREKRWIRGHEYVADAVK
;
A
#
# COMPACT_ATOMS: atom_id res chain seq x y z
N MET A 1 38.53 -1.02 -11.13
CA MET A 1 37.21 -1.67 -11.24
C MET A 1 36.39 -1.27 -10.03
N GLY A 2 35.51 -0.27 -10.18
CA GLY A 2 34.61 0.14 -9.10
C GLY A 2 33.39 -0.76 -9.09
N GLY A 3 33.28 -1.61 -8.07
CA GLY A 3 32.06 -2.36 -7.83
C GLY A 3 30.91 -1.38 -7.62
N ARG A 4 29.87 -1.49 -8.45
CA ARG A 4 28.59 -0.84 -8.19
C ARG A 4 28.05 -1.41 -6.88
N PHE A 5 28.15 -0.67 -5.79
CA PHE A 5 27.27 -0.88 -4.65
C PHE A 5 25.85 -0.66 -5.16
N ALA A 6 25.05 -1.72 -5.21
CA ALA A 6 23.61 -1.55 -5.27
C ALA A 6 23.22 -0.72 -4.03
N PRO A 7 22.39 0.34 -4.18
CA PRO A 7 21.94 1.09 -3.02
C PRO A 7 21.28 0.12 -2.04
N GLU A 8 21.65 0.20 -0.76
CA GLU A 8 21.04 -0.62 0.29
C GLU A 8 19.53 -0.39 0.25
N SER A 9 18.78 -1.43 -0.14
CA SER A 9 17.32 -1.40 -0.14
C SER A 9 16.84 -1.27 1.29
N THR A 10 15.99 -0.29 1.57
CA THR A 10 15.38 -0.19 2.90
C THR A 10 14.49 -1.42 3.16
N ALA A 11 14.28 -1.78 4.43
CA ALA A 11 13.41 -2.91 4.79
C ALA A 11 11.99 -2.75 4.19
N SER A 12 11.51 -1.50 4.05
CA SER A 12 10.25 -1.17 3.40
C SER A 12 10.24 -1.51 1.91
N GLU A 13 11.33 -1.25 1.19
CA GLU A 13 11.46 -1.57 -0.24
C GLU A 13 11.46 -3.08 -0.48
N LEU A 14 12.22 -3.84 0.31
CA LEU A 14 12.26 -5.29 0.20
C LEU A 14 10.87 -5.93 0.43
N VAL A 15 10.10 -5.39 1.37
CA VAL A 15 8.72 -5.84 1.61
C VAL A 15 7.82 -5.51 0.42
N ILE A 16 7.94 -4.32 -0.17
CA ILE A 16 7.14 -3.93 -1.36
C ILE A 16 7.49 -4.82 -2.54
N ASP A 17 8.77 -5.03 -2.81
CA ASP A 17 9.25 -5.85 -3.91
C ASP A 17 8.77 -7.29 -3.73
N PHE A 18 8.89 -7.85 -2.53
CA PHE A 18 8.30 -9.15 -2.21
C PHE A 18 6.79 -9.19 -2.48
N LEU A 19 6.01 -8.20 -2.03
CA LEU A 19 4.57 -8.17 -2.26
C LEU A 19 4.22 -8.06 -3.75
N LYS A 20 5.00 -7.32 -4.54
CA LYS A 20 4.85 -7.20 -5.99
C LYS A 20 5.19 -8.50 -6.70
N GLU A 21 6.36 -9.07 -6.43
CA GLU A 21 6.83 -10.32 -7.04
C GLU A 21 5.91 -11.51 -6.73
N THR A 22 5.31 -11.51 -5.54
CA THR A 22 4.39 -12.57 -5.14
C THR A 22 3.00 -12.43 -5.72
N GLY A 23 2.62 -11.23 -6.19
CA GLY A 23 1.27 -10.89 -6.66
C GLY A 23 0.31 -10.46 -5.53
N LEU A 24 0.76 -10.42 -4.27
CA LEU A 24 -0.05 -9.97 -3.13
C LEU A 24 -0.37 -8.48 -3.25
N TRP A 25 0.58 -7.67 -3.75
CA TRP A 25 0.40 -6.24 -3.94
C TRP A 25 -0.81 -5.92 -4.83
N ASP A 26 -0.94 -6.62 -5.96
CA ASP A 26 -2.04 -6.39 -6.91
C ASP A 26 -3.40 -6.68 -6.30
N ILE A 27 -3.51 -7.69 -5.44
CA ILE A 27 -4.75 -7.99 -4.72
C ILE A 27 -5.12 -6.83 -3.80
N LEU A 28 -4.15 -6.27 -3.06
CA LEU A 28 -4.43 -5.18 -2.12
C LEU A 28 -4.84 -3.88 -2.83
N ILE A 29 -4.14 -3.49 -3.90
CA ILE A 29 -4.40 -2.20 -4.57
C ILE A 29 -5.60 -2.23 -5.52
N ARG A 30 -6.15 -3.41 -5.80
CA ARG A 30 -7.34 -3.60 -6.67
C ARG A 30 -8.67 -3.46 -5.94
N MET A 31 -8.68 -3.35 -4.62
CA MET A 31 -9.91 -3.10 -3.87
C MET A 31 -10.62 -1.85 -4.40
N PRO A 32 -11.88 -1.94 -4.85
CA PRO A 32 -12.61 -0.79 -5.35
C PRO A 32 -12.93 0.15 -4.18
N ILE A 33 -12.32 1.34 -4.21
CA ILE A 33 -12.61 2.41 -3.26
C ILE A 33 -13.75 3.26 -3.82
N LYS A 34 -14.79 3.51 -3.01
CA LYS A 34 -15.78 4.54 -3.34
C LYS A 34 -15.14 5.92 -3.22
N MET A 35 -14.71 6.48 -4.34
CA MET A 35 -14.18 7.84 -4.40
C MET A 35 -15.33 8.83 -4.18
N GLY A 36 -15.24 9.69 -3.16
CA GLY A 36 -16.30 10.68 -2.91
C GLY A 36 -16.20 11.92 -3.79
N LYS A 37 -15.04 12.60 -3.77
CA LYS A 37 -14.71 13.69 -4.70
C LYS A 37 -13.51 13.23 -5.52
N ASN A 38 -13.48 13.55 -6.81
CA ASN A 38 -12.30 13.34 -7.62
C ASN A 38 -11.21 14.34 -7.20
N ASN A 39 -10.26 13.86 -6.42
CA ASN A 39 -9.13 14.58 -5.87
C ASN A 39 -7.88 14.46 -6.77
N GLY A 40 -8.03 13.96 -8.00
CA GLY A 40 -6.94 13.89 -8.99
C GLY A 40 -5.94 12.75 -8.74
N TYR A 41 -6.29 11.78 -7.89
CA TYR A 41 -5.48 10.59 -7.61
C TYR A 41 -6.30 9.31 -7.81
N PRO A 42 -5.80 8.33 -8.57
CA PRO A 42 -6.41 7.01 -8.68
C PRO A 42 -6.54 6.32 -7.31
N GLY A 43 -7.68 5.66 -7.06
CA GLY A 43 -7.92 4.96 -5.79
C GLY A 43 -6.82 3.95 -5.43
N LYS A 44 -6.34 3.18 -6.42
CA LYS A 44 -5.23 2.22 -6.24
C LYS A 44 -3.96 2.83 -5.62
N ILE A 45 -3.64 4.08 -5.97
CA ILE A 45 -2.47 4.78 -5.46
C ILE A 45 -2.68 5.15 -3.99
N ILE A 46 -3.90 5.56 -3.64
CA ILE A 46 -4.27 5.89 -2.27
C ILE A 46 -4.22 4.63 -1.38
N LEU A 47 -4.74 3.51 -1.87
CA LEU A 47 -4.63 2.21 -1.19
C LEU A 47 -3.18 1.82 -0.93
N GLY A 48 -2.29 1.99 -1.93
CA GLY A 48 -0.85 1.75 -1.78
C GLY A 48 -0.26 2.46 -0.57
N ILE A 49 -0.58 3.75 -0.36
CA ILE A 49 -0.11 4.51 0.81
C ILE A 49 -0.63 3.93 2.12
N LEU A 50 -1.91 3.54 2.15
CA LEU A 50 -2.54 3.01 3.37
C LEU A 50 -1.91 1.69 3.78
N ILE A 51 -1.62 0.82 2.81
CA ILE A 51 -0.93 -0.45 3.03
C ILE A 51 0.49 -0.19 3.55
N LEU A 52 1.23 0.74 2.94
CA LEU A 52 2.58 1.10 3.39
C LEU A 52 2.61 1.64 4.81
N LYS A 53 1.63 2.48 5.18
CA LYS A 53 1.47 2.96 6.56
C LYS A 53 1.33 1.77 7.52
N GLU A 54 0.46 0.81 7.24
CA GLU A 54 0.26 -0.35 8.13
C GLU A 54 1.51 -1.25 8.18
N LEU A 55 2.15 -1.54 7.05
CA LEU A 55 3.36 -2.37 6.97
C LEU A 55 4.55 -1.77 7.71
N MET A 56 4.67 -0.44 7.72
CA MET A 56 5.71 0.26 8.47
C MET A 56 5.39 0.39 9.97
N ALA A 57 4.38 -0.33 10.48
CA ALA A 57 3.86 -0.25 11.85
C ALA A 57 3.49 1.19 12.28
N ILE A 58 3.10 2.02 11.31
CA ILE A 58 2.71 3.40 11.56
C ILE A 58 1.23 3.40 11.99
N GLY A 59 0.99 3.13 13.27
CA GLY A 59 -0.37 2.87 13.78
C GLY A 59 -1.37 4.01 13.54
N LYS A 60 -0.96 5.28 13.72
CA LYS A 60 -1.84 6.45 13.47
C LYS A 60 -1.57 7.07 12.10
N ILE A 61 -2.63 7.54 11.42
CA ILE A 61 -2.52 8.25 10.12
C ILE A 61 -1.54 9.43 10.20
N ALA A 62 -1.45 10.09 11.36
CA ALA A 62 -0.49 11.17 11.59
C ALA A 62 0.98 10.77 11.34
N GLY A 63 1.33 9.49 11.50
CA GLY A 63 2.67 9.00 11.21
C GLY A 63 2.91 8.68 9.73
N ALA A 64 1.88 8.66 8.88
CA ALA A 64 2.02 8.40 7.44
C ALA A 64 2.84 9.51 6.74
N GLY A 65 3.10 10.62 7.42
CA GLY A 65 4.03 11.69 7.02
C GLY A 65 5.39 11.17 6.55
N LYS A 66 5.93 10.11 7.17
CA LYS A 66 7.20 9.48 6.74
C LYS A 66 7.09 8.82 5.38
N VAL A 67 5.94 8.22 5.06
CA VAL A 67 5.69 7.52 3.80
C VAL A 67 5.44 8.54 2.69
N ILE A 68 4.53 9.50 2.90
CA ILE A 68 4.12 10.46 1.87
C ILE A 68 5.20 11.48 1.49
N LYS A 69 6.24 11.62 2.32
CA LYS A 69 7.42 12.46 2.06
C LYS A 69 8.58 11.68 1.42
N ASP A 70 8.50 10.36 1.39
CA ASP A 70 9.52 9.52 0.77
C ASP A 70 9.25 9.41 -0.74
N GLY A 71 10.01 10.18 -1.53
CA GLY A 71 9.82 10.25 -2.97
C GLY A 71 9.99 8.91 -3.70
N LYS A 72 10.85 8.02 -3.19
CA LYS A 72 11.08 6.69 -3.77
C LYS A 72 9.88 5.80 -3.53
N LEU A 73 9.39 5.74 -2.28
CA LEU A 73 8.17 4.99 -1.96
C LEU A 73 6.95 5.49 -2.74
N MET A 74 6.84 6.81 -2.95
CA MET A 74 5.74 7.40 -3.75
C MET A 74 5.85 7.03 -5.23
N ALA A 75 7.05 6.97 -5.79
CA ALA A 75 7.26 6.50 -7.16
C ALA A 75 6.88 5.01 -7.30
N ASP A 76 7.26 4.18 -6.33
CA ASP A 76 7.02 2.73 -6.36
C ASP A 76 5.54 2.35 -6.31
N ILE A 77 4.70 3.19 -5.70
CA ILE A 77 3.25 3.01 -5.68
C ILE A 77 2.53 3.71 -6.87
N GLY A 78 3.28 4.41 -7.73
CA GLY A 78 2.80 4.93 -9.00
C GLY A 78 2.48 6.43 -9.05
N PHE A 79 2.97 7.25 -8.12
CA PHE A 79 2.89 8.71 -8.27
C PHE A 79 3.80 9.22 -9.39
N ASN A 80 3.35 10.28 -10.06
CA ASN A 80 4.13 10.97 -11.08
C ASN A 80 5.36 11.68 -10.45
N LEU A 81 6.52 11.52 -11.08
CA LEU A 81 7.81 12.09 -10.64
C LEU A 81 7.81 13.63 -10.51
N GLU A 82 7.08 14.36 -11.35
CA GLU A 82 6.96 15.81 -11.27
C GLU A 82 6.20 16.25 -10.00
N LYS A 83 5.13 15.52 -9.64
CA LYS A 83 4.40 15.76 -8.39
C LYS A 83 5.27 15.47 -7.18
N ILE A 84 6.09 14.41 -7.24
CA ILE A 84 7.05 14.05 -6.18
C ILE A 84 8.07 15.18 -5.99
N LYS A 85 8.76 15.59 -7.07
CA LYS A 85 9.77 16.66 -7.02
C LYS A 85 9.21 17.98 -6.50
N LYS A 86 7.97 18.32 -6.87
CA LYS A 86 7.29 19.52 -6.36
C LYS A 86 7.07 19.43 -4.85
N ALA A 87 6.58 18.29 -4.36
CA ALA A 87 6.33 18.09 -2.93
C ALA A 87 7.62 18.13 -2.10
N GLU A 88 8.70 17.52 -2.61
CA GLU A 88 10.04 17.57 -1.99
C GLU A 88 10.55 19.01 -1.85
N LYS A 89 10.43 19.82 -2.92
CA LYS A 89 10.81 21.25 -2.91
C LYS A 89 10.01 22.08 -1.90
N GLU A 90 8.77 21.70 -1.64
CA GLU A 90 7.88 22.36 -0.68
C GLU A 90 7.96 21.76 0.73
N GLU A 91 8.82 20.76 0.97
CA GLU A 91 8.96 20.00 2.22
C GLU A 91 7.64 19.36 2.72
N LYS A 92 6.73 19.07 1.80
CA LYS A 92 5.39 18.51 2.04
C LYS A 92 5.29 17.07 1.56
N GLY A 93 4.25 16.37 2.00
CA GLY A 93 3.89 15.07 1.43
C GLY A 93 3.24 15.23 0.05
N VAL A 94 3.39 14.22 -0.81
CA VAL A 94 2.82 14.20 -2.18
C VAL A 94 1.28 14.16 -2.17
N ILE A 95 0.70 13.74 -1.05
CA ILE A 95 -0.73 13.79 -0.74
C ILE A 95 -0.92 14.25 0.70
N ASP A 96 -2.04 14.93 0.95
CA ASP A 96 -2.40 15.40 2.29
C ASP A 96 -2.94 14.26 3.19
N LEU A 97 -2.67 14.34 4.50
CA LEU A 97 -3.08 13.33 5.48
C LEU A 97 -4.59 13.25 5.69
N ASP A 98 -5.31 14.37 5.61
CA ASP A 98 -6.77 14.35 5.70
C ASP A 98 -7.39 13.74 4.44
N THR A 99 -6.73 13.91 3.30
CA THR A 99 -7.12 13.18 2.07
C THR A 99 -7.02 11.66 2.29
N LEU A 100 -5.93 11.17 2.88
CA LEU A 100 -5.79 9.74 3.20
C LEU A 100 -6.85 9.26 4.20
N ARG A 101 -7.06 10.02 5.29
CA ARG A 101 -8.07 9.69 6.30
C ARG A 101 -9.48 9.59 5.72
N ASN A 102 -9.81 10.47 4.78
CA ASN A 102 -11.10 10.46 4.12
C ASN A 102 -11.30 9.28 3.16
N HIS A 103 -10.22 8.67 2.67
CA HIS A 103 -10.29 7.49 1.81
C HIS A 103 -10.41 6.18 2.60
N LEU A 104 -9.70 6.06 3.72
CA LEU A 104 -9.83 4.92 4.63
C LEU A 104 -11.29 4.67 5.01
N LYS A 105 -12.03 5.72 5.37
CA LYS A 105 -13.45 5.63 5.75
C LYS A 105 -14.38 5.15 4.63
N LYS A 106 -13.90 5.04 3.40
CA LYS A 106 -14.70 4.73 2.21
C LYS A 106 -14.37 3.37 1.59
N ILE A 107 -13.43 2.64 2.17
CA ILE A 107 -13.17 1.25 1.79
C ILE A 107 -14.32 0.43 2.37
N PRO A 108 -15.16 -0.21 1.55
CA PRO A 108 -16.21 -1.09 2.07
C PRO A 108 -15.60 -2.31 2.75
N GLN A 109 -16.15 -2.72 3.88
CA GLN A 109 -15.67 -3.92 4.60
C GLN A 109 -15.67 -5.16 3.70
N THR A 110 -16.71 -5.33 2.88
CA THR A 110 -16.84 -6.45 1.93
C THR A 110 -15.68 -6.54 0.94
N GLU A 111 -15.10 -5.40 0.53
CA GLU A 111 -13.95 -5.37 -0.37
C GLU A 111 -12.64 -5.70 0.35
N SER A 112 -12.54 -5.30 1.62
CA SER A 112 -11.42 -5.71 2.49
C SER A 112 -11.43 -7.21 2.77
N ASP A 113 -12.60 -7.77 3.06
CA ASP A 113 -12.76 -9.21 3.30
C ASP A 113 -12.42 -10.01 2.04
N LYS A 114 -12.91 -9.57 0.88
CA LYS A 114 -12.58 -10.19 -0.40
C LYS A 114 -11.07 -10.19 -0.68
N ALA A 115 -10.41 -9.04 -0.50
CA ALA A 115 -8.96 -8.95 -0.68
C ALA A 115 -8.21 -9.88 0.29
N PHE A 116 -8.67 -9.99 1.54
CA PHE A 116 -8.11 -10.93 2.51
C PHE A 116 -8.21 -12.38 2.03
N TYR A 117 -9.38 -12.85 1.60
CA TYR A 117 -9.54 -14.22 1.11
C TYR A 117 -8.77 -14.49 -0.19
N GLU A 118 -8.64 -13.49 -1.08
CA GLU A 118 -7.78 -13.60 -2.26
C GLU A 118 -6.30 -13.77 -1.88
N HIS A 119 -5.82 -13.10 -0.83
CA HIS A 119 -4.47 -13.35 -0.29
C HIS A 119 -4.32 -14.78 0.20
N ILE A 120 -5.27 -15.24 1.02
CA ILE A 120 -5.24 -16.61 1.56
C ILE A 120 -5.21 -17.64 0.42
N ARG A 121 -6.02 -17.45 -0.63
CA ARG A 121 -6.02 -18.31 -1.81
C ARG A 121 -4.65 -18.34 -2.48
N LEU A 122 -4.04 -17.18 -2.71
CA LEU A 122 -2.71 -17.10 -3.34
C LEU A 122 -1.61 -17.75 -2.48
N LEU A 123 -1.64 -17.57 -1.16
CA LEU A 123 -0.70 -18.22 -0.23
C LEU A 123 -0.85 -19.75 -0.25
N ARG A 124 -2.07 -20.26 -0.40
CA ARG A 124 -2.36 -21.70 -0.56
C ARG A 124 -1.86 -22.24 -1.90
N GLU A 125 -2.09 -21.50 -2.99
CA GLU A 125 -1.61 -21.87 -4.33
C GLU A 125 -0.08 -21.98 -4.37
N LYS A 126 0.61 -21.04 -3.72
CA LYS A 126 2.08 -21.09 -3.54
C LYS A 126 2.54 -22.14 -2.51
N ARG A 127 1.61 -22.85 -1.85
CA ARG A 127 1.85 -23.86 -0.80
C ARG A 127 2.59 -23.33 0.42
N TRP A 128 2.48 -22.04 0.70
CA TRP A 128 3.14 -21.38 1.83
C TRP A 128 2.40 -21.60 3.14
N ILE A 129 1.10 -21.83 3.08
CA ILE A 129 0.26 -22.20 4.21
C ILE A 129 -0.48 -23.51 3.90
N ARG A 130 -0.70 -24.34 4.93
CA ARG A 130 -1.42 -25.63 4.85
C ARG A 130 -2.56 -25.63 5.87
N GLY A 131 -3.64 -26.36 5.58
CA GLY A 131 -4.82 -26.51 6.47
C GLY A 131 -5.93 -25.50 6.20
N HIS A 132 -7.19 -25.94 6.21
CA HIS A 132 -8.36 -25.16 5.77
C HIS A 132 -9.02 -24.27 6.84
N GLU A 133 -8.55 -24.26 8.08
CA GLU A 133 -9.24 -23.54 9.15
C GLU A 133 -8.79 -22.08 9.25
N TYR A 134 -9.64 -21.16 8.80
CA TYR A 134 -9.66 -19.80 9.33
C TYR A 134 -10.88 -19.64 10.23
N VAL A 135 -10.66 -19.11 11.43
CA VAL A 135 -11.69 -18.83 12.46
C VAL A 135 -12.76 -17.81 11.98
N ALA A 136 -12.55 -17.17 10.82
CA ALA A 136 -13.49 -16.23 10.21
C ALA A 136 -14.74 -16.88 9.60
N ASP A 137 -14.78 -18.20 9.42
CA ASP A 137 -15.96 -18.92 8.94
C ASP A 137 -17.04 -19.13 10.03
N ALA A 138 -16.87 -18.51 11.20
CA ALA A 138 -17.84 -18.49 12.29
C ALA A 138 -18.58 -17.15 12.40
N VAL A 139 -19.26 -16.74 11.32
CA VAL A 139 -20.43 -15.85 11.44
C VAL A 139 -21.55 -16.49 10.62
N LYS A 140 -22.45 -17.16 11.33
CA LYS A 140 -23.74 -17.67 10.81
C LYS A 140 -24.69 -16.52 10.51
#